data_AF-A0A0R2JY57-F1
#
_entry.id   AF-A0A0R2JY57-F1
#
_cell.length_a   1.000
_cell.length_b   1.000
_cell.length_c   1.000
_cell.angle_alpha   90.00
_cell.angle_beta   90.00
_cell.angle_gamma   90.00
#
_symmetry.space_group_name_H-M   'P 1'
#
loop_
_entity.id
_entity.type
_entity.pdbx_description
1 polymer ?
#
loop_
_entity_poly.entity_id
_entity_poly.type
_entity_poly.pdbx_seq_one_letter_code
_entity_poly.pdbx_strand_id
1 'polypeptide(L)' 'MSKELVADQITVNAVNPGWTATSFGGRSTTSDKPAGMQDVGTGAAQIIKLASLPLDDSQTGTFTENAGTLPW' A
#
# COMPACT_ATOMS: atom_id res chain seq x y z
N MET A 1 1.22 -18.46 -6.06
CA MET A 1 1.03 -17.04 -6.47
C MET A 1 -0.42 -16.60 -6.26
N SER A 2 -0.75 -15.30 -6.29
CA SER A 2 -2.13 -14.78 -6.07
C SER A 2 -3.22 -15.51 -6.88
N LYS A 3 -2.88 -15.96 -8.10
CA LYS A 3 -3.77 -16.75 -8.97
C LYS A 3 -4.23 -18.07 -8.35
N GLU A 4 -3.42 -18.71 -7.52
CA GLU A 4 -3.75 -20.00 -6.88
C GLU A 4 -4.79 -19.84 -5.76
N LEU A 5 -4.95 -18.63 -5.21
CA LEU A 5 -5.81 -18.37 -4.05
C LEU A 5 -7.22 -17.90 -4.42
N VAL A 6 -7.52 -17.80 -5.72
CA VAL A 6 -8.83 -17.38 -6.21
C VAL A 6 -9.94 -18.33 -5.78
N ALA A 7 -9.66 -19.64 -5.75
CA ALA A 7 -10.62 -20.66 -5.32
C ALA A 7 -11.04 -20.50 -3.85
N ASP A 8 -10.15 -19.96 -3.02
CA ASP A 8 -10.39 -19.70 -1.59
C ASP A 8 -10.99 -18.31 -1.35
N GLN A 9 -11.29 -17.56 -2.41
CA GLN A 9 -11.78 -16.18 -2.37
C GLN A 9 -10.84 -15.23 -1.60
N ILE A 10 -9.53 -15.50 -1.61
CA ILE A 10 -8.52 -14.64 -1.00
C ILE A 10 -8.00 -13.67 -2.06
N THR A 11 -8.08 -12.37 -1.77
CA THR A 11 -7.50 -11.32 -2.60
C THR A 11 -6.05 -11.05 -2.20
N VAL A 12 -5.19 -10.79 -3.18
CA VAL A 12 -3.78 -10.47 -2.94
C VAL A 12 -3.37 -9.34 -3.87
N ASN A 13 -2.85 -8.25 -3.30
CA ASN A 13 -2.35 -7.09 -4.05
C ASN A 13 -1.01 -6.63 -3.47
N ALA A 14 -0.21 -5.95 -4.29
CA ALA A 14 0.96 -5.22 -3.85
C ALA A 14 0.63 -3.73 -3.73
N VAL A 15 1.15 -3.09 -2.70
CA VAL A 15 0.99 -1.65 -2.48
C VAL A 15 2.35 -1.00 -2.25
N ASN A 16 2.65 0.05 -3.01
CA ASN A 16 3.73 0.96 -2.71
C ASN A 16 3.21 2.01 -1.72
N PRO A 17 3.69 2.03 -0.46
CA PRO A 17 3.28 3.01 0.54
C PRO A 17 3.98 4.36 0.33
N GLY A 18 4.69 4.59 -0.78
CA GLY A 18 5.47 5.79 -1.06
C GLY A 18 6.62 6.03 -0.08
N TRP A 19 7.27 7.19 -0.19
CA TRP A 19 8.34 7.60 0.73
C TRP A 19 7.73 8.09 2.06
N THR A 20 7.51 7.13 2.97
CA THR A 20 6.79 7.36 4.23
C THR A 20 7.74 7.55 5.41
N ALA A 21 7.40 8.49 6.29
CA ALA A 21 8.16 8.90 7.47
C ALA A 21 8.24 7.85 8.60
N THR A 22 8.80 6.68 8.31
CA THR A 22 9.12 5.62 9.29
C THR A 22 10.64 5.55 9.56
N SER A 23 11.05 4.77 10.55
CA SER A 23 12.47 4.47 10.80
C SER A 23 13.13 3.75 9.61
N PHE A 24 12.39 2.85 8.95
CA PHE A 24 12.84 2.16 7.74
C PHE A 24 13.06 3.11 6.55
N GLY A 25 12.32 4.23 6.50
CA GLY A 25 12.51 5.30 5.52
C GLY A 25 13.87 6.02 5.60
N GLY A 26 14.78 5.56 6.48
CA GLY A 26 16.19 5.94 6.50
C GLY A 26 16.51 7.16 7.36
N ARG A 27 15.67 7.50 8.34
CA ARG A 27 15.86 8.70 9.18
C ARG A 27 15.68 8.46 10.67
N SER A 28 16.30 9.33 11.47
CA SER A 28 15.94 9.47 12.89
C SER A 28 14.49 9.95 13.00
N THR A 29 13.71 9.31 13.88
CA THR A 29 12.32 9.71 14.17
C THR A 29 12.21 11.07 14.87
N THR A 30 13.34 11.63 15.32
CA THR A 30 13.42 12.93 16.02
C THR A 30 13.75 14.10 15.09
N SER A 31 14.05 13.85 13.82
CA SER A 31 14.34 14.89 12.84
C SER A 31 13.08 15.35 12.11
N ASP A 32 13.10 16.58 11.58
CA ASP A 32 12.02 17.09 10.74
C ASP A 32 11.82 16.25 9.47
N LYS A 33 10.57 16.21 9.00
CA LYS A 33 10.18 15.47 7.79
C LYS A 33 10.76 16.17 6.55
N PRO A 34 11.55 15.48 5.70
CA PRO A 34 12.02 16.04 4.44
C PRO A 34 10.88 16.46 3.53
N ALA A 35 11.10 17.48 2.70
CA ALA A 35 10.15 17.87 1.67
C ALA A 35 9.89 16.70 0.71
N GLY A 36 8.62 16.45 0.38
CA GLY A 36 8.19 15.33 -0.46
C GLY A 36 8.00 13.99 0.28
N MET A 37 8.43 13.87 1.54
CA MET A 37 8.14 12.69 2.35
C MET A 37 6.73 12.80 2.95
N GLN A 38 5.97 11.71 2.91
CA GLN A 38 4.61 11.67 3.45
C GLN A 38 4.57 11.13 4.89
N ASP A 39 3.52 11.49 5.62
CA ASP A 39 3.27 10.93 6.95
C ASP A 39 2.75 9.48 6.87
N VAL A 40 2.77 8.80 8.03
CA VAL A 40 2.35 7.39 8.15
C VAL A 40 0.89 7.19 7.74
N GLY A 41 0.00 8.13 8.04
CA GLY A 41 -1.41 8.02 7.68
C GLY A 41 -1.60 8.02 6.16
N THR A 42 -0.90 8.92 5.47
CA THR A 42 -0.89 8.98 4.01
C THR A 42 -0.28 7.72 3.40
N GLY A 43 0.84 7.23 3.95
CA GLY A 43 1.46 5.98 3.48
C GLY A 43 0.59 4.73 3.67
N ALA A 44 -0.24 4.69 4.71
CA ALA A 44 -1.14 3.58 5.00
C ALA A 44 -2.45 3.61 4.20
N ALA A 45 -2.81 4.75 3.59
CA ALA A 45 -4.15 4.96 3.03
C ALA A 45 -4.54 3.92 1.97
N GLN A 46 -3.71 3.69 0.95
CA GLN A 46 -4.00 2.68 -0.09
C GLN A 46 -4.00 1.25 0.46
N ILE A 47 -3.17 0.96 1.47
CA ILE A 47 -3.15 -0.36 2.14
C ILE A 47 -4.50 -0.60 2.83
N ILE A 48 -4.95 0.36 3.63
CA ILE A 48 -6.22 0.29 4.34
C ILE A 48 -7.38 0.19 3.34
N LYS A 49 -7.36 0.98 2.28
CA LYS A 49 -8.38 0.93 1.22
C LYS A 49 -8.51 -0.49 0.67
N LEU A 50 -7.41 -1.11 0.21
CA LEU A 50 -7.47 -2.46 -0.38
C LEU A 50 -7.84 -3.53 0.65
N ALA A 51 -7.39 -3.39 1.90
CA ALA A 51 -7.75 -4.31 2.99
C ALA A 51 -9.21 -4.17 3.46
N SER A 52 -9.88 -3.06 3.12
CA SER A 52 -11.25 -2.73 3.55
C SER A 52 -12.26 -2.83 2.41
N LEU A 53 -11.86 -3.33 1.24
CA LEU A 53 -12.80 -3.50 0.12
C LEU A 53 -13.92 -4.47 0.52
N PRO A 54 -15.17 -4.18 0.12
CA PRO A 54 -16.25 -5.15 0.21
C PRO A 54 -15.88 -6.47 -0.48
N LEU A 55 -16.39 -7.59 0.04
CA LEU A 55 -16.11 -8.92 -0.54
C LEU A 55 -16.58 -9.05 -2.00
N ASP A 56 -17.59 -8.27 -2.40
CA ASP A 56 -18.13 -8.20 -3.76
C ASP A 56 -17.40 -7.20 -4.67
N ASP A 57 -16.51 -6.35 -4.13
CA ASP A 57 -15.59 -5.48 -4.88
C ASP A 57 -14.15 -6.00 -4.75
N SER A 58 -13.95 -7.24 -5.20
CA SER A 58 -12.68 -7.95 -5.05
C SER A 58 -11.66 -7.55 -6.12
N GLN A 59 -10.68 -6.75 -5.72
CA GLN A 59 -9.49 -6.47 -6.54
C GLN A 59 -8.38 -7.45 -6.16
N THR A 60 -7.72 -8.06 -7.16
CA THR A 60 -6.60 -8.98 -6.93
C THR A 60 -5.55 -8.87 -8.05
N GLY A 61 -4.29 -9.13 -7.73
CA GLY A 61 -3.18 -9.12 -8.67
C GLY A 61 -2.71 -7.74 -9.13
N THR A 62 -3.06 -6.67 -8.40
CA THR A 62 -2.65 -5.30 -8.74
C THR A 62 -1.36 -4.88 -8.03
N PHE A 63 -0.68 -3.88 -8.59
CA PHE A 63 0.36 -3.12 -7.89
C PHE A 63 -0.03 -1.63 -7.93
N THR A 64 -0.25 -1.02 -6.77
CA THR A 64 -0.83 0.34 -6.69
C THR A 64 -0.16 1.20 -5.64
N GLU A 65 -0.35 2.51 -5.75
CA GLU A 65 -0.09 3.52 -4.73
C GLU A 65 -1.29 4.46 -4.63
N ASN A 66 -1.22 5.48 -3.76
CA ASN A 66 -2.30 6.46 -3.59
C ASN A 66 -2.71 7.17 -4.90
N ALA A 67 -1.77 7.34 -5.84
CA ALA A 67 -2.00 8.01 -7.12
C ALA A 67 -2.53 7.09 -8.22
N GLY A 68 -2.50 5.76 -8.04
CA GLY A 68 -3.01 4.81 -9.03
C GLY A 68 -2.16 3.55 -9.20
N THR A 69 -2.29 2.92 -10.35
CA THR A 69 -1.59 1.68 -10.70
C THR A 69 -0.15 1.94 -11.12
N LEU A 70 0.75 1.08 -10.66
CA LEU A 70 2.16 1.09 -11.00
C LEU A 70 2.50 -0.08 -11.96
N PRO A 71 3.51 0.09 -12.83
CA PRO A 71 4.08 -1.03 -13.55
C PRO A 71 4.78 -1.99 -12.59
N TRP A 72 4.75 -3.29 -12.91
CA TRP A 72 5.55 -4.30 -12.24
C TRP A 72 7.04 -4.18 -12.54
#